data_AF-A0A5C8RW58-F1
#
_entry.id   AF-A0A5C8RW58-F1
#
_cell.length_a   1.000
_cell.length_b   1.000
_cell.length_c   1.000
_cell.angle_alpha   90.00
_cell.angle_beta   90.00
_cell.angle_gamma   90.00
#
_symmetry.space_group_name_H-M   'P 1'
#
loop_
_entity.id
_entity.type
_entity.pdbx_description
1 polymer ?
#
loop_
_entity_poly.entity_id
_entity_poly.type
_entity_poly.pdbx_seq_one_letter_code
_entity_poly.pdbx_strand_id
1 'polypeptide(L)'
;MRPLVLLACLAVTASAAQAGSLVYQPVNPAFGGSPLNGSWLQSEASAQNFYQREEQRRQQIGSALQSTSTAQTPGQIFAQQLQSQLYSSLANRITQSIFGENAQTSGSFAFQGTTIGFVRIGGNVQVTINDGQSVTTVTVPSAP
;
A
#
# COMPACT_ATOMS: atom_id res chain seq x y z
N MET A 1 24.37 67.13 -56.17
CA MET A 1 22.96 66.68 -55.95
C MET A 1 22.85 65.32 -55.27
N ARG A 2 23.74 64.34 -55.50
CA ARG A 2 23.74 63.02 -54.83
C ARG A 2 23.83 63.02 -53.27
N PRO A 3 24.63 63.88 -52.59
CA PRO A 3 24.73 63.81 -51.13
C PRO A 3 23.48 64.34 -50.41
N LEU A 4 22.72 65.21 -51.05
CA LEU A 4 21.50 65.81 -50.47
C LEU A 4 20.33 64.81 -50.46
N VAL A 5 20.24 63.95 -51.48
CA VAL A 5 19.26 62.84 -51.52
C VAL A 5 19.56 61.80 -50.44
N LEU A 6 20.84 61.51 -50.20
CA LEU A 6 21.27 60.55 -49.17
C LEU A 6 21.00 61.06 -47.75
N LEU A 7 21.20 62.37 -47.52
CA LEU A 7 20.89 63.02 -46.23
C LEU A 7 19.37 63.06 -45.97
N ALA A 8 18.57 63.30 -47.01
CA ALA A 8 17.11 63.29 -46.92
C ALA A 8 16.56 61.89 -46.62
N CYS A 9 17.11 60.83 -47.22
CA CYS A 9 16.72 59.46 -46.90
C CYS A 9 17.07 59.07 -45.46
N LEU A 10 18.21 59.53 -44.93
CA LEU A 10 18.63 59.21 -43.55
C LEU A 10 17.73 59.88 -42.50
N ALA A 11 17.24 61.10 -42.79
CA ALA A 11 16.33 61.83 -41.92
C ALA A 11 14.92 61.19 -41.84
N VAL A 12 14.46 60.53 -42.92
CA VAL A 12 13.15 59.84 -42.95
C VAL A 12 13.18 58.53 -42.16
N THR A 13 14.35 57.90 -42.01
CA THR A 13 14.50 56.67 -41.19
C THR A 13 14.73 56.95 -39.70
N ALA A 14 14.90 58.21 -39.31
CA ALA A 14 15.09 58.63 -37.92
C ALA A 14 13.74 58.75 -37.19
N SER A 15 12.95 57.67 -37.17
CA SER A 15 11.75 57.58 -36.36
C SER A 15 12.15 57.34 -34.90
N ALA A 16 11.77 58.24 -34.00
CA ALA A 16 12.01 58.08 -32.57
C ALA A 16 11.36 56.77 -32.08
N ALA A 17 12.18 55.84 -31.56
CA ALA A 17 11.69 54.61 -30.95
C ALA A 17 10.82 54.96 -29.73
N GLN A 18 9.52 54.75 -29.86
CA GLN A 18 8.57 54.95 -28.77
C GLN A 18 8.73 53.80 -27.78
N ALA A 19 9.40 54.05 -26.65
CA ALA A 19 9.48 53.12 -25.53
C ALA A 19 8.45 53.53 -24.46
N GLY A 20 7.61 52.58 -24.05
CA GLY A 20 6.72 52.74 -22.91
C GLY A 20 7.45 52.48 -21.58
N SER A 21 6.87 52.94 -20.46
CA SER A 21 7.37 52.59 -19.14
C SER A 21 7.03 51.13 -18.79
N LEU A 22 8.04 50.38 -18.33
CA LEU A 22 7.83 49.08 -17.71
C LEU A 22 7.44 49.31 -16.24
N VAL A 23 6.15 49.16 -15.93
CA VAL A 23 5.65 49.17 -14.56
C VAL A 23 5.62 47.73 -14.06
N TYR A 24 6.40 47.43 -13.02
CA TYR A 24 6.37 46.13 -12.38
C TYR A 24 5.10 45.99 -11.54
N GLN A 25 4.32 44.95 -11.85
CA GLN A 25 3.15 44.57 -11.07
C GLN A 25 3.35 43.12 -10.60
N PRO A 26 3.43 42.88 -9.28
CA PRO A 26 3.47 41.54 -8.74
C PRO A 26 2.27 40.70 -9.22
N VAL A 27 2.51 39.43 -9.53
CA VAL A 27 1.45 38.49 -9.94
C VAL A 27 0.59 38.08 -8.73
N ASN A 28 1.22 37.97 -7.56
CA ASN A 28 0.56 37.57 -6.33
C ASN A 28 -0.20 38.77 -5.70
N PRO A 29 -1.51 38.64 -5.45
CA PRO A 29 -2.32 39.71 -4.87
C PRO A 29 -1.86 40.15 -3.47
N ALA A 30 -1.20 39.29 -2.70
CA ALA A 30 -0.67 39.63 -1.37
C ALA A 30 0.39 40.74 -1.41
N PHE A 31 1.07 40.93 -2.55
CA PHE A 31 2.06 41.98 -2.77
C PHE A 31 1.52 43.16 -3.59
N GLY A 32 0.19 43.30 -3.68
CA GLY A 32 -0.47 44.36 -4.44
C GLY A 32 -0.78 44.01 -5.89
N GLY A 33 -0.64 42.74 -6.28
CA GLY A 33 -1.03 42.17 -7.58
C GLY A 33 -2.52 42.13 -7.86
N SER A 34 -2.89 41.66 -9.05
CA SER A 34 -4.31 41.51 -9.42
C SER A 34 -5.02 40.50 -8.52
N PRO A 35 -6.15 40.86 -7.86
CA PRO A 35 -6.91 39.94 -7.01
C PRO A 35 -7.50 38.75 -7.77
N LEU A 36 -7.67 38.88 -9.09
CA LEU A 36 -8.16 37.81 -9.96
C LEU A 36 -7.22 36.59 -9.98
N ASN A 37 -5.93 36.78 -9.71
CA ASN A 37 -4.94 35.70 -9.69
C ASN A 37 -4.99 34.85 -8.40
N GLY A 38 -5.72 35.28 -7.37
CA GLY A 38 -5.68 34.64 -6.06
C GLY A 38 -6.20 33.20 -6.06
N SER A 39 -7.34 32.94 -6.69
CA SER A 39 -7.96 31.61 -6.76
C SER A 39 -7.10 30.61 -7.52
N TRP A 40 -6.50 31.04 -8.64
CA TRP A 40 -5.61 30.21 -9.43
C TRP A 40 -4.32 29.88 -8.67
N LEU A 41 -3.65 30.88 -8.09
CA LEU A 41 -2.43 30.66 -7.31
C LEU A 41 -2.67 29.74 -6.09
N GLN A 42 -3.82 29.86 -5.44
CA GLN A 42 -4.21 28.97 -4.33
C GLN A 42 -4.44 27.52 -4.82
N SER A 43 -5.05 27.36 -5.98
CA SER A 43 -5.32 26.04 -6.56
C SER A 43 -4.01 25.35 -6.97
N GLU A 44 -3.10 26.10 -7.59
CA GLU A 44 -1.74 25.63 -7.89
C GLU A 44 -0.96 25.26 -6.63
N ALA A 45 -1.00 26.12 -5.61
CA ALA A 45 -0.32 25.85 -4.34
C ALA A 45 -0.86 24.59 -3.65
N SER A 46 -2.18 24.39 -3.68
CA SER A 46 -2.83 23.20 -3.12
C SER A 46 -2.51 21.95 -3.93
N ALA A 47 -2.48 22.06 -5.26
CA ALA A 47 -2.13 20.97 -6.17
C ALA A 47 -0.65 20.55 -6.06
N GLN A 48 0.23 21.43 -5.60
CA GLN A 48 1.65 21.12 -5.40
C GLN A 48 2.00 20.79 -3.94
N ASN A 49 1.05 20.89 -3.01
CA ASN A 49 1.27 20.59 -1.59
C ASN A 49 1.35 19.08 -1.34
N PHE A 50 2.56 18.51 -1.42
CA PHE A 50 2.79 17.09 -1.21
C PHE A 50 2.49 16.63 0.22
N TYR A 51 2.70 17.48 1.23
CA TYR A 51 2.44 17.16 2.64
C TYR A 51 0.95 16.92 2.90
N GLN A 52 0.09 17.85 2.45
CA GLN A 52 -1.36 17.68 2.58
C GLN A 52 -1.87 16.48 1.76
N ARG A 53 -1.31 16.23 0.58
CA ARG A 53 -1.67 15.04 -0.21
C ARG A 53 -1.30 13.73 0.49
N GLU A 54 -0.14 13.67 1.14
CA GLU A 54 0.27 12.50 1.90
C GLU A 54 -0.64 12.28 3.11
N GLU A 55 -0.95 13.33 3.86
CA GLU A 55 -1.89 13.26 5.00
C GLU A 55 -3.28 12.80 4.58
N GLN A 56 -3.83 13.37 3.51
CA GLN A 56 -5.12 12.96 2.96
C GLN A 56 -5.11 11.49 2.51
N ARG A 57 -4.03 11.06 1.82
CA ARG A 57 -3.86 9.66 1.42
C ARG A 57 -3.78 8.73 2.64
N ARG A 58 -3.04 9.12 3.68
CA ARG A 58 -2.91 8.34 4.93
C ARG A 58 -4.24 8.23 5.67
N GLN A 59 -5.03 9.30 5.72
CA GLN A 59 -6.36 9.29 6.30
C GLN A 59 -7.30 8.36 5.51
N GLN A 60 -7.27 8.43 4.18
CA GLN A 60 -8.06 7.56 3.32
C GLN A 60 -7.67 6.08 3.49
N ILE A 61 -6.38 5.76 3.54
CA ILE A 61 -5.90 4.39 3.80
C ILE A 61 -6.30 3.92 5.21
N GLY A 62 -6.16 4.78 6.23
CA GLY A 62 -6.57 4.47 7.61
C GLY A 62 -8.06 4.15 7.72
N SER A 63 -8.91 4.91 7.02
CA SER A 63 -10.37 4.68 6.99
C SER A 63 -10.77 3.39 6.26
N ALA A 64 -10.04 3.01 5.20
CA ALA A 64 -10.26 1.75 4.49
C ALA A 64 -9.85 0.53 5.35
N LEU A 65 -8.76 0.65 6.11
CA LEU A 65 -8.32 -0.40 7.03
C LEU A 65 -9.28 -0.57 8.22
N GLN A 66 -9.81 0.53 8.76
CA GLN A 66 -10.81 0.50 9.83
C GLN A 66 -12.17 -0.05 9.38
N SER A 67 -12.47 0.00 8.09
CA SER A 67 -13.66 -0.64 7.51
C SER A 67 -13.51 -2.18 7.40
N THR A 68 -12.29 -2.72 7.51
CA THR A 68 -12.03 -4.18 7.55
C THR A 68 -12.06 -4.73 8.99
N SER A 69 -11.95 -3.87 10.00
CA SER A 69 -12.38 -4.20 11.37
C SER A 69 -13.89 -4.10 11.49
N THR A 70 -14.61 -4.95 10.74
CA THR A 70 -15.97 -5.36 11.11
C THR A 70 -15.93 -5.69 12.59
N ALA A 71 -16.64 -4.94 13.42
CA ALA A 71 -16.68 -5.15 14.86
C ALA A 71 -17.02 -6.62 15.12
N GLN A 72 -16.00 -7.43 15.44
CA GLN A 72 -16.21 -8.85 15.67
C GLN A 72 -17.16 -8.95 16.86
N THR A 73 -18.30 -9.60 16.66
CA THR A 73 -19.25 -9.75 17.77
C THR A 73 -18.57 -10.55 18.89
N PRO A 74 -18.95 -10.35 20.16
CA PRO A 74 -18.39 -11.13 21.26
C PRO A 74 -18.44 -12.65 21.01
N GLY A 75 -19.47 -13.13 20.30
CA GLY A 75 -19.58 -14.52 19.86
C GLY A 75 -18.52 -14.94 18.83
N GLN A 76 -18.17 -14.08 17.87
CA GLN A 76 -17.11 -14.35 16.90
C GLN A 76 -15.73 -14.43 17.56
N ILE A 77 -15.46 -13.55 18.53
CA ILE A 77 -14.22 -13.56 19.31
C ILE A 77 -14.11 -14.87 20.10
N PHE A 78 -15.18 -15.27 20.78
CA PHE A 78 -15.22 -16.54 21.50
C PHE A 78 -15.02 -17.75 20.57
N ALA A 79 -15.69 -17.77 19.42
CA ALA A 79 -15.53 -18.86 18.44
C ALA A 79 -14.08 -18.97 17.94
N GLN A 80 -13.43 -17.84 17.65
CA GLN A 80 -12.02 -17.82 17.22
C GLN A 80 -11.08 -18.31 18.33
N GLN A 81 -11.33 -17.93 19.58
CA GLN A 81 -10.56 -18.42 20.74
C GLN A 81 -10.74 -19.93 20.94
N LEU A 82 -11.98 -20.42 20.87
CA LEU A 82 -12.28 -21.83 20.99
C LEU A 82 -11.62 -22.64 19.87
N GLN A 83 -11.71 -22.17 18.63
CA GLN A 83 -11.04 -22.79 17.48
C GLN A 83 -9.52 -22.89 17.71
N SER A 84 -8.89 -21.79 18.12
CA SER A 84 -7.44 -21.76 18.37
C SER A 84 -7.02 -22.75 19.46
N GLN A 85 -7.81 -22.87 20.53
CA GLN A 85 -7.57 -23.84 21.60
C GLN A 85 -7.73 -25.28 21.12
N LEU A 86 -8.77 -25.56 20.33
CA LEU A 86 -9.01 -26.89 19.76
C LEU A 86 -7.89 -27.31 18.81
N TYR A 87 -7.48 -26.41 17.90
CA TYR A 87 -6.35 -26.67 17.00
C TYR A 87 -5.05 -26.91 17.76
N SER A 88 -4.76 -26.11 18.80
CA SER A 88 -3.58 -26.30 19.63
C SER A 88 -3.60 -27.66 20.35
N SER A 89 -4.76 -28.06 20.87
CA SER A 89 -4.92 -29.36 21.54
C SER A 89 -4.75 -30.54 20.57
N LEU A 90 -5.25 -30.41 19.33
CA LEU A 90 -5.10 -31.41 18.28
C LEU A 90 -3.64 -31.51 17.83
N ALA A 91 -2.98 -30.37 17.59
CA ALA A 91 -1.57 -30.32 17.23
C ALA A 91 -0.68 -30.98 18.28
N ASN A 92 -0.95 -30.76 19.56
CA ASN A 92 -0.23 -31.40 20.65
C ASN A 92 -0.46 -32.92 20.69
N ARG A 93 -1.69 -33.40 20.47
CA ARG A 93 -1.98 -34.84 20.39
C ARG A 93 -1.29 -35.51 19.21
N ILE A 94 -1.32 -34.87 18.04
CA ILE A 94 -0.63 -35.34 16.84
C ILE A 94 0.88 -35.40 17.14
N THR A 95 1.46 -34.35 17.69
CA THR A 95 2.89 -34.29 18.05
C THR A 95 3.28 -35.39 19.04
N GLN A 96 2.47 -35.63 20.09
CA GLN A 96 2.71 -36.71 21.05
C GLN A 96 2.58 -38.10 20.42
N SER A 97 1.65 -38.30 19.48
CA SER A 97 1.51 -39.58 18.75
C SER A 97 2.64 -39.84 17.76
N ILE A 98 3.33 -38.79 17.29
CA ILE A 98 4.44 -38.89 16.33
C ILE A 98 5.80 -38.97 17.04
N PHE A 99 6.01 -38.16 18.08
CA PHE A 99 7.31 -37.93 18.72
C PHE A 99 7.34 -38.21 20.23
N GLY A 100 6.22 -38.60 20.84
CA GLY A 100 6.14 -38.87 22.28
C GLY A 100 6.62 -40.28 22.68
N GLU A 101 6.54 -40.57 23.99
CA GLU A 101 6.96 -41.85 24.58
C GLU A 101 6.23 -43.09 24.03
N ASN A 102 5.03 -42.90 23.45
CA ASN A 102 4.25 -43.93 22.76
C ASN A 102 4.08 -43.60 21.27
N ALA A 103 5.17 -43.16 20.62
CA ALA A 103 5.16 -42.81 19.20
C ALA A 103 4.64 -43.98 18.33
N GLN A 104 3.58 -43.74 17.57
CA GLN A 104 3.02 -44.71 16.64
C GLN A 104 3.74 -44.64 15.30
N THR A 105 3.84 -45.77 14.60
CA THR A 105 4.47 -45.84 13.27
C THR A 105 3.58 -45.18 12.19
N SER A 106 2.27 -45.15 12.40
CA SER A 106 1.32 -44.49 11.50
C SER A 106 0.00 -44.20 12.22
N GLY A 107 -0.71 -43.18 11.79
CA GLY A 107 -2.04 -42.84 12.29
C GLY A 107 -2.76 -41.87 11.36
N SER A 108 -4.05 -41.70 11.55
CA SER A 108 -4.87 -40.77 10.79
C SER A 108 -5.86 -40.06 11.71
N PHE A 109 -5.94 -38.74 11.56
CA PHE A 109 -6.83 -37.87 12.32
C PHE A 109 -7.72 -37.10 11.34
N ALA A 110 -9.03 -37.07 11.59
CA ALA A 110 -9.97 -36.29 10.79
C ALA A 110 -10.53 -35.14 11.62
N PHE A 111 -10.53 -33.93 11.07
CA PHE A 111 -11.11 -32.75 11.69
C PHE A 111 -11.79 -31.86 10.65
N GLN A 112 -13.10 -31.61 10.81
CA GLN A 112 -13.88 -30.69 9.98
C GLN A 112 -13.73 -30.90 8.45
N GLY A 113 -13.55 -32.15 8.01
CA GLY A 113 -13.35 -32.49 6.59
C GLY A 113 -11.89 -32.55 6.14
N THR A 114 -10.93 -32.11 6.97
CA THR A 114 -9.49 -32.30 6.73
C THR A 114 -9.01 -33.61 7.36
N THR A 115 -8.38 -34.47 6.58
CA THR A 115 -7.75 -35.71 7.05
C THR A 115 -6.25 -35.54 7.10
N ILE A 116 -5.67 -35.70 8.29
CA ILE A 116 -4.25 -35.60 8.57
C ILE A 116 -3.75 -37.02 8.87
N GLY A 117 -3.09 -37.63 7.89
CA GLY A 117 -2.38 -38.89 8.05
C GLY A 117 -0.91 -38.64 8.38
N PHE A 118 -0.29 -39.55 9.12
CA PHE A 118 1.16 -39.60 9.24
C PHE A 118 1.66 -41.03 9.14
N VAL A 119 2.83 -41.19 8.54
CA VAL A 119 3.55 -42.45 8.44
C VAL A 119 5.04 -42.21 8.69
N ARG A 120 5.62 -43.02 9.56
CA ARG A 120 7.06 -43.01 9.83
C ARG A 120 7.75 -43.98 8.87
N ILE A 121 8.66 -43.46 8.07
CA ILE A 121 9.43 -44.22 7.08
C ILE A 121 10.91 -44.02 7.40
N GLY A 122 11.52 -45.02 8.05
CA GLY A 122 12.89 -44.92 8.55
C GLY A 122 13.04 -43.82 9.63
N GLY A 123 14.01 -42.93 9.43
CA GLY A 123 14.27 -41.77 10.31
C GLY A 123 13.44 -40.52 9.99
N ASN A 124 12.45 -40.61 9.09
CA ASN A 124 11.60 -39.49 8.70
C ASN A 124 10.14 -39.79 9.00
N VAL A 125 9.38 -38.75 9.31
CA VAL A 125 7.92 -38.78 9.44
C VAL A 125 7.34 -38.01 8.27
N GLN A 126 6.56 -38.70 7.46
CA GLN A 126 5.77 -38.07 6.41
C GLN A 126 4.36 -37.79 6.94
N VAL A 127 3.95 -36.54 6.92
CA VAL A 127 2.62 -36.07 7.29
C VAL A 127 1.88 -35.67 6.01
N THR A 128 0.69 -36.22 5.80
CA THR A 128 -0.17 -35.93 4.66
C THR A 128 -1.44 -35.27 5.16
N ILE A 129 -1.64 -34.02 4.78
CA ILE A 129 -2.83 -33.22 5.12
C ILE A 129 -3.69 -33.15 3.85
N ASN A 130 -4.90 -33.66 3.91
CA ASN A 130 -5.89 -33.61 2.84
C ASN A 130 -7.09 -32.79 3.33
N ASP A 131 -7.27 -31.57 2.81
CA ASP A 131 -8.36 -30.66 3.20
C ASP A 131 -9.66 -30.87 2.39
N GLY A 132 -9.71 -31.91 1.55
CA GLY A 132 -10.83 -32.20 0.65
C GLY A 132 -10.75 -31.50 -0.71
N GLN A 133 -9.82 -30.55 -0.90
CA GLN A 133 -9.57 -29.85 -2.17
C GLN A 133 -8.10 -29.98 -2.62
N SER A 134 -7.17 -30.14 -1.69
CA SER A 134 -5.73 -30.13 -1.88
C SER A 134 -5.05 -31.08 -0.89
N VAL A 135 -4.00 -31.74 -1.36
CA VAL A 135 -3.18 -32.65 -0.55
C VAL A 135 -1.81 -32.03 -0.37
N THR A 136 -1.45 -31.74 0.88
CA THR A 136 -0.15 -31.22 1.26
C THR A 136 0.62 -32.30 2.00
N THR A 137 1.81 -32.66 1.49
CA THR A 137 2.69 -33.62 2.14
C THR A 137 3.90 -32.90 2.71
N VAL A 138 4.12 -33.05 4.02
CA VAL A 138 5.24 -32.48 4.76
C VAL A 138 6.09 -33.62 5.28
N THR A 139 7.38 -33.62 4.96
CA THR A 139 8.33 -34.61 5.51
C THR A 139 9.16 -33.94 6.59
N VAL A 140 9.09 -34.48 7.80
CA VAL A 140 9.80 -33.98 8.98
C VAL A 140 10.82 -35.05 9.40
N PRO A 141 12.10 -34.71 9.62
CA PRO A 141 13.04 -35.67 10.19
C PRO A 141 12.61 -36.00 11.62
N SER A 142 12.53 -37.29 11.96
CA SER A 142 12.47 -37.65 13.37
C SER A 142 13.87 -37.42 13.92
N ALA A 143 14.02 -36.43 14.80
CA ALA A 143 15.28 -36.17 15.49
C ALA A 143 15.84 -37.48 16.11
N PRO A 144 17.18 -37.62 16.17
CA PRO A 144 17.85 -38.85 16.62
C PRO A 144 17.48 -39.24 18.06
#